data_AF-A0A016U2D7-F1
#
_entry.id   AF-A0A016U2D7-F1
#
_cell.length_a   1.000
_cell.length_b   1.000
_cell.length_c   1.000
_cell.angle_alpha   90.00
_cell.angle_beta   90.00
_cell.angle_gamma   90.00
#
_symmetry.space_group_name_H-M   'P 1'
#
loop_
_entity.id
_entity.type
_entity.pdbx_description
1 polymer ?
#
loop_
_entity_poly.entity_id
_entity_poly.type
_entity_poly.pdbx_seq_one_letter_code
_entity_poly.pdbx_strand_id
1 'polypeptide(L)'
;MLSRQPIAKLVHATPPVGGYRHLHFLRSCPALVLHFSRTMPDIVVLNVGGKKFSTTAETLRSTKAGDHTYFTNLDCSQGEIFIDRDPTVFKYILNYLREGRVIIPGDMFTRELIMEDAKFYGLKKFARMLEWAMGLQGYQVIDVKEPICPPHYLAQA
;
A
#
# COMPACT_ATOMS: atom_id res chain seq x y z
N MET A 1 -18.29 50.77 -17.19
CA MET A 1 -18.60 49.72 -16.19
C MET A 1 -18.90 48.45 -17.00
N LEU A 2 -18.19 47.32 -16.99
CA LEU A 2 -17.21 46.62 -16.14
C LEU A 2 -16.20 45.97 -17.12
N SER A 3 -14.87 46.10 -16.98
CA SER A 3 -13.93 45.37 -16.09
C SER A 3 -13.47 43.99 -16.61
N ARG A 4 -12.13 43.80 -16.52
CA ARG A 4 -11.30 42.57 -16.53
C ARG A 4 -10.76 42.10 -17.89
N GLN A 5 -9.55 42.52 -18.30
CA GLN A 5 -8.18 42.10 -17.90
C GLN A 5 -7.69 40.83 -18.65
N PRO A 6 -6.50 40.85 -19.29
CA PRO A 6 -5.93 39.72 -20.02
C PRO A 6 -5.07 38.82 -19.11
N ILE A 7 -5.11 37.50 -19.30
CA ILE A 7 -4.22 36.55 -18.60
C ILE A 7 -3.04 36.21 -19.52
N ALA A 8 -1.84 36.53 -19.02
CA ALA A 8 -0.55 36.39 -19.69
C ALA A 8 -0.05 34.94 -19.75
N LYS A 9 0.77 34.68 -20.77
CA LYS A 9 1.41 33.40 -21.13
C LYS A 9 2.40 32.92 -20.07
N LEU A 10 2.41 31.61 -19.85
CA LEU A 10 3.37 30.85 -19.06
C LEU A 10 4.68 30.67 -19.86
N VAL A 11 5.82 31.08 -19.31
CA VAL A 11 7.16 30.79 -19.87
C VAL A 11 8.04 30.24 -18.76
N HIS A 12 8.66 29.08 -19.02
CA HIS A 12 9.55 28.36 -18.11
C HIS A 12 10.83 29.16 -17.79
N ALA A 13 11.21 29.20 -16.52
CA ALA A 13 12.50 29.72 -16.06
C ALA A 13 13.26 28.63 -15.30
N THR A 14 14.44 28.26 -15.81
CA THR A 14 15.44 27.43 -15.12
C THR A 14 16.28 28.31 -14.18
N PRO A 15 16.63 27.86 -12.96
CA PRO A 15 17.46 28.66 -12.06
C PRO A 15 18.97 28.57 -12.41
N PRO A 16 19.74 29.66 -12.18
CA PRO A 16 21.17 29.70 -12.46
C PRO A 16 22.02 29.15 -11.30
N VAL A 17 23.26 28.80 -11.66
CA VAL A 17 24.30 28.23 -10.80
C VAL A 17 25.04 29.31 -10.01
N GLY A 18 25.17 29.13 -8.69
CA GLY A 18 26.34 29.56 -7.90
C GLY A 18 26.24 30.89 -7.12
N GLY A 19 26.62 30.84 -5.83
CA GLY A 19 27.10 32.00 -5.07
C GLY A 19 26.64 32.10 -3.62
N TYR A 20 27.32 31.44 -2.68
CA TYR A 20 27.15 31.64 -1.24
C TYR A 20 27.96 32.85 -0.74
N ARG A 21 27.32 33.88 -0.17
CA ARG A 21 27.94 34.78 0.83
C ARG A 21 26.92 35.39 1.82
N HIS A 22 27.08 34.99 3.08
CA HIS A 22 26.98 35.75 4.34
C HIS A 22 25.67 36.40 4.85
N LEU A 23 25.11 35.76 5.89
CA LEU A 23 24.59 36.24 7.19
C LEU A 23 23.79 37.56 7.33
N HIS A 24 22.53 37.44 7.79
CA HIS A 24 21.99 37.91 9.10
C HIS A 24 20.49 38.25 9.02
N PHE A 25 19.62 37.29 9.40
CA PHE A 25 18.34 37.61 10.08
C PHE A 25 17.82 36.37 10.82
N LEU A 26 18.36 36.11 12.01
CA LEU A 26 17.76 35.17 12.96
C LEU A 26 16.73 35.94 13.80
N ARG A 27 15.45 35.86 13.42
CA ARG A 27 14.34 36.13 14.35
C ARG A 27 13.19 35.15 14.11
N SER A 28 13.10 34.19 15.04
CA SER A 28 11.92 33.45 15.47
C SER A 28 10.98 32.93 14.38
N CYS A 29 11.41 31.89 13.68
CA CYS A 29 10.47 30.81 13.39
C CYS A 29 10.52 29.87 14.59
N PRO A 30 9.43 29.65 15.34
CA PRO A 30 9.34 28.44 16.14
C PRO A 30 9.38 27.32 15.11
N ALA A 31 10.57 26.74 14.96
CA ALA A 31 10.78 25.59 14.13
C ALA A 31 9.65 24.62 14.47
N LEU A 32 8.93 24.22 13.43
CA LEU A 32 8.24 22.95 13.37
C LEU A 32 9.34 21.91 13.66
N VAL A 33 9.64 21.72 14.94
CA VAL A 33 10.33 20.54 15.42
C VAL A 33 9.28 19.46 15.25
N LEU A 34 9.16 18.97 14.03
CA LEU A 34 8.68 17.62 13.79
C LEU A 34 9.69 16.77 14.55
N HIS A 35 9.39 16.55 15.83
CA HIS A 35 9.90 15.40 16.55
C HIS A 35 9.39 14.23 15.72
N PHE A 36 10.20 13.81 14.75
CA PHE A 36 10.21 12.45 14.27
C PHE A 36 10.74 11.64 15.45
N SER A 37 9.95 11.55 16.52
CA SER A 37 10.03 10.44 17.43
C SER A 37 9.75 9.26 16.51
N ARG A 38 10.81 8.61 16.07
CA ARG A 38 10.71 7.31 15.42
C ARG A 38 10.30 6.37 16.55
N THR A 39 9.03 6.45 16.93
CA THR A 39 8.37 5.51 17.82
C THR A 39 8.69 4.15 17.24
N MET A 40 9.29 3.27 18.05
CA MET A 40 9.52 1.91 17.59
C MET A 40 8.19 1.38 17.05
N PRO A 41 8.20 0.72 15.88
CA PRO A 41 6.95 0.26 15.29
C PRO A 41 6.27 -0.69 16.27
N ASP A 42 4.99 -0.46 16.55
CA ASP A 42 4.19 -1.35 17.38
C ASP A 42 4.11 -2.72 16.70
N ILE A 43 4.93 -3.65 17.19
CA ILE A 43 5.01 -5.01 16.67
C ILE A 43 3.80 -5.79 17.17
N VAL A 44 3.07 -6.37 16.23
CA VAL A 44 1.92 -7.24 16.46
C VAL A 44 2.28 -8.65 16.00
N VAL A 45 1.97 -9.65 16.82
CA VAL A 45 2.12 -11.07 16.46
C VAL A 45 0.76 -11.63 16.06
N LEU A 46 0.67 -12.12 14.83
CA LEU A 46 -0.48 -12.86 14.32
C LEU A 46 -0.16 -14.36 14.35
N ASN A 47 -0.93 -15.13 15.08
CA ASN A 47 -0.87 -16.59 15.08
C ASN A 47 -1.96 -17.15 14.17
N VAL A 48 -1.59 -17.55 12.96
CA VAL A 48 -2.50 -18.06 11.93
C VAL A 48 -2.42 -19.58 11.93
N GLY A 49 -3.46 -20.25 12.41
CA GLY A 49 -3.52 -21.72 12.43
C GLY A 49 -2.34 -22.39 13.15
N GLY A 50 -1.75 -21.73 14.15
CA GLY A 50 -0.57 -22.20 14.88
C GLY A 50 0.77 -21.64 14.41
N LYS A 51 0.83 -20.95 13.26
CA LYS A 51 2.05 -20.31 12.75
C LYS A 51 2.08 -18.83 13.07
N LYS A 52 3.17 -18.38 13.71
CA LYS A 52 3.34 -16.97 14.10
C LYS A 52 3.95 -16.12 12.97
N PHE A 53 3.36 -14.95 12.76
CA PHE A 53 3.81 -13.91 11.83
C PHE A 53 3.93 -12.60 12.59
N SER A 54 5.08 -11.94 12.50
CA SER A 54 5.29 -10.62 13.11
C SER A 54 5.14 -9.52 12.06
N THR A 55 4.43 -8.47 12.41
CA THR A 55 4.21 -7.30 11.57
C THR A 55 4.00 -6.05 12.41
N THR A 56 3.73 -4.92 11.79
CA THR A 56 3.43 -3.66 12.49
C THR A 56 1.94 -3.37 12.45
N ALA A 57 1.43 -2.70 13.48
CA ALA A 57 0.05 -2.23 13.52
C ALA A 57 -0.26 -1.26 12.35
N GLU A 58 0.75 -0.51 11.88
CA GLU A 58 0.69 0.31 10.66
C GLU A 58 0.42 -0.52 9.40
N THR A 59 1.07 -1.68 9.26
CA THR A 59 0.87 -2.58 8.12
C THR A 59 -0.57 -3.11 8.09
N LEU A 60 -1.10 -3.50 9.25
CA LEU A 60 -2.47 -4.02 9.38
C LEU A 60 -3.54 -2.97 9.09
N ARG A 61 -3.25 -1.70 9.41
CA ARG A 61 -4.13 -0.55 9.15
C ARG A 61 -3.79 0.19 7.85
N SER A 62 -2.97 -0.40 6.98
CA SER A 62 -2.59 0.25 5.73
C SER A 62 -3.82 0.50 4.85
N THR A 63 -3.85 1.64 4.16
CA THR A 63 -4.91 1.98 3.18
C THR A 63 -5.05 0.95 2.06
N LYS A 64 -4.03 0.10 1.85
CA LYS A 64 -4.02 -1.04 0.94
C LYS A 64 -4.99 -2.14 1.38
N ALA A 65 -5.15 -2.33 2.69
CA ALA A 65 -6.14 -3.25 3.24
C ALA A 65 -7.54 -2.84 2.76
N GLY A 66 -7.80 -1.53 2.77
CA GLY A 66 -9.10 -0.94 2.54
C GLY A 66 -9.85 -0.74 3.84
N ASP A 67 -11.06 -0.20 3.73
CA ASP A 67 -11.92 0.04 4.89
C ASP A 67 -12.70 -1.23 5.27
N HIS A 68 -13.01 -1.37 6.56
CA HIS A 68 -13.81 -2.49 7.10
C HIS A 68 -13.22 -3.88 6.79
N THR A 69 -11.90 -4.02 6.90
CA THR A 69 -11.22 -5.30 6.81
C THR A 69 -11.21 -6.02 8.16
N TYR A 70 -10.89 -7.31 8.15
CA TYR A 70 -10.63 -8.06 9.37
C TYR A 70 -9.56 -7.35 10.23
N PHE A 71 -8.50 -6.86 9.60
CA PHE A 71 -7.35 -6.24 10.26
C PHE A 71 -7.66 -4.89 10.90
N THR A 72 -8.57 -4.10 10.32
CA THR A 72 -8.95 -2.79 10.90
C THR A 72 -9.71 -2.92 12.22
N ASN A 73 -10.32 -4.09 12.48
CA ASN A 73 -11.05 -4.36 13.72
C ASN A 73 -10.19 -5.03 14.80
N LEU A 74 -8.92 -5.32 14.51
CA LEU A 74 -8.03 -5.99 15.46
C LEU A 74 -7.51 -5.03 16.52
N ASP A 75 -7.60 -5.46 17.78
CA ASP A 75 -6.91 -4.80 18.88
C ASP A 75 -5.43 -5.16 18.86
N CYS A 76 -4.64 -4.31 18.21
CA CYS A 76 -3.19 -4.47 18.07
C CYS A 76 -2.42 -4.24 19.38
N SER A 77 -3.08 -3.84 20.47
CA SER A 77 -2.43 -3.76 21.79
C SER A 77 -2.26 -5.13 22.44
N GLN A 78 -2.96 -6.15 21.94
CA GLN A 78 -2.82 -7.52 22.41
C GLN A 78 -1.53 -8.14 21.89
N GLY A 79 -0.77 -8.78 22.78
CA GLY A 79 0.55 -9.31 22.46
C GLY A 79 0.56 -10.37 21.35
N GLU A 80 -0.47 -11.22 21.29
CA GLU A 80 -0.64 -12.24 20.25
C GLU A 80 -2.12 -12.36 19.87
N ILE A 81 -2.40 -12.31 18.57
CA ILE A 81 -3.75 -12.41 18.00
C ILE A 81 -3.86 -13.73 17.26
N PHE A 82 -4.77 -14.61 17.69
CA PHE A 82 -5.02 -15.88 17.01
C PHE A 82 -6.04 -15.71 15.87
N ILE A 83 -5.74 -16.33 14.73
CA ILE A 83 -6.58 -16.36 13.53
C ILE A 83 -6.75 -17.82 13.12
N ASP A 84 -8.01 -18.27 13.10
CA ASP A 84 -8.38 -19.64 12.73
C ASP A 84 -8.42 -19.82 11.19
N ARG A 85 -7.24 -19.72 10.57
CA ARG A 85 -7.04 -19.90 9.13
C ARG A 85 -5.77 -20.69 8.86
N ASP A 86 -5.69 -21.29 7.69
CA ASP A 86 -4.50 -22.01 7.24
C ASP A 86 -3.35 -21.01 6.95
N PRO A 87 -2.14 -21.20 7.51
CA PRO A 87 -1.04 -20.26 7.33
C PRO A 87 -0.31 -20.36 5.98
N THR A 88 -0.63 -21.34 5.13
CA THR A 88 0.12 -21.70 3.92
C THR A 88 0.29 -20.53 2.97
N VAL A 89 -0.78 -19.76 2.76
CA VAL A 89 -0.79 -18.63 1.80
C VAL A 89 -0.76 -17.26 2.47
N PHE A 90 -0.79 -17.20 3.80
CA PHE A 90 -0.86 -15.94 4.55
C PHE A 90 0.30 -14.98 4.25
N LYS A 91 1.46 -15.48 3.84
CA LYS A 91 2.59 -14.65 3.39
C LYS A 91 2.23 -13.68 2.26
N TYR A 92 1.35 -14.09 1.34
CA TYR A 92 0.92 -13.24 0.21
C TYR A 92 -0.02 -12.13 0.68
N ILE A 93 -0.92 -12.45 1.62
CA ILE A 93 -1.77 -11.47 2.31
C ILE A 93 -0.90 -10.41 2.98
N LEU A 94 0.10 -10.84 3.75
CA LEU A 94 0.96 -9.92 4.49
C LEU A 94 1.83 -9.06 3.56
N ASN A 95 2.37 -9.63 2.48
CA ASN A 95 3.14 -8.87 1.50
C ASN A 95 2.29 -7.84 0.76
N TYR A 96 1.05 -8.20 0.42
CA TYR A 96 0.08 -7.26 -0.13
C TYR A 96 -0.15 -6.07 0.81
N LEU A 97 -0.33 -6.30 2.11
CA LEU A 97 -0.51 -5.23 3.10
C LEU A 97 0.74 -4.33 3.23
N ARG A 98 1.94 -4.92 3.16
CA ARG A 98 3.21 -4.19 3.26
C ARG A 98 3.47 -3.29 2.07
N GLU A 99 3.40 -3.82 0.86
CA GLU A 99 3.90 -3.14 -0.33
C GLU A 99 2.78 -2.63 -1.24
N GLY A 100 1.61 -3.25 -1.18
CA GLY A 100 0.55 -3.08 -2.18
C GLY A 100 0.89 -3.76 -3.50
N ARG A 101 1.97 -4.55 -3.52
CA ARG A 101 2.43 -5.34 -4.65
C ARG A 101 2.80 -6.72 -4.16
N VAL A 102 2.41 -7.77 -4.89
CA VAL A 102 2.71 -9.15 -4.52
C VAL A 102 2.95 -9.99 -5.76
N ILE A 103 3.99 -10.82 -5.72
CA ILE A 103 4.26 -11.83 -6.74
C ILE A 103 3.58 -13.12 -6.29
N ILE A 104 2.72 -13.64 -7.14
CA ILE A 104 1.95 -14.85 -6.87
C ILE A 104 2.37 -15.94 -7.85
N PRO A 105 2.57 -17.18 -7.38
CA PRO A 105 2.76 -18.33 -8.25
C PRO A 105 1.70 -18.46 -9.34
N GLY A 106 2.09 -19.05 -10.46
CA GLY A 106 1.18 -19.33 -11.56
C GLY A 106 0.23 -20.50 -11.32
N ASP A 107 0.41 -21.25 -10.23
CA ASP A 107 -0.42 -22.42 -9.96
C ASP A 107 -1.83 -22.01 -9.48
N MET A 108 -2.83 -22.68 -10.05
CA MET A 108 -4.23 -22.34 -9.81
C MET A 108 -4.64 -22.60 -8.36
N PHE A 109 -4.10 -23.66 -7.75
CA PHE A 109 -4.45 -24.06 -6.39
C PHE A 109 -4.06 -22.99 -5.36
N THR A 110 -2.80 -22.53 -5.39
CA THR A 110 -2.31 -21.45 -4.52
C THR A 110 -3.07 -20.16 -4.77
N ARG A 111 -3.41 -19.85 -6.03
CA ARG A 111 -4.20 -18.65 -6.36
C ARG A 111 -5.60 -18.72 -5.75
N GLU A 112 -6.27 -19.86 -5.82
CA GLU A 112 -7.59 -20.06 -5.22
C GLU A 112 -7.53 -19.93 -3.70
N LEU A 113 -6.53 -20.54 -3.05
CA LEU A 113 -6.32 -20.37 -1.60
C LEU A 113 -6.10 -18.90 -1.21
N ILE A 114 -5.29 -18.16 -1.97
CA ILE A 114 -5.08 -16.72 -1.71
C ILE A 114 -6.39 -15.95 -1.92
N MET A 115 -7.19 -16.31 -2.93
CA MET A 115 -8.49 -15.68 -3.19
C MET A 115 -9.45 -15.86 -2.01
N GLU A 116 -9.58 -17.08 -1.51
CA GLU A 116 -10.43 -17.39 -0.36
C GLU A 116 -10.00 -16.60 0.88
N ASP A 117 -8.70 -16.55 1.16
CA ASP A 117 -8.17 -15.75 2.27
C ASP A 117 -8.39 -14.25 2.05
N ALA A 118 -8.17 -13.73 0.84
CA ALA A 118 -8.41 -12.32 0.52
C ALA A 118 -9.88 -11.94 0.76
N LYS A 119 -10.82 -12.84 0.41
CA LYS A 119 -12.25 -12.68 0.70
C LYS A 119 -12.53 -12.73 2.21
N PHE A 120 -11.95 -13.69 2.92
CA PHE A 120 -12.08 -13.83 4.37
C PHE A 120 -11.63 -12.57 5.13
N TYR A 121 -10.45 -12.04 4.79
CA TYR A 121 -9.91 -10.84 5.43
C TYR A 121 -10.57 -9.53 4.97
N GLY A 122 -11.50 -9.60 4.02
CA GLY A 122 -12.20 -8.42 3.48
C GLY A 122 -11.36 -7.56 2.52
N LEU A 123 -10.28 -8.12 1.95
CA LEU A 123 -9.37 -7.43 1.02
C LEU A 123 -9.96 -7.34 -0.39
N LYS A 124 -11.07 -6.63 -0.54
CA LYS A 124 -11.87 -6.57 -1.78
C LYS A 124 -11.07 -6.18 -3.03
N LYS A 125 -10.17 -5.20 -2.89
CA LYS A 125 -9.30 -4.76 -4.00
C LYS A 125 -8.38 -5.90 -4.46
N PHE A 126 -7.79 -6.61 -3.50
CA PHE A 126 -6.90 -7.72 -3.79
C PHE A 126 -7.64 -8.90 -4.43
N ALA A 127 -8.79 -9.27 -3.88
CA ALA A 127 -9.66 -10.31 -4.43
C ALA A 127 -10.02 -10.03 -5.90
N ARG A 128 -10.45 -8.80 -6.21
CA ARG A 128 -10.76 -8.41 -7.60
C ARG A 128 -9.57 -8.53 -8.55
N MET A 129 -8.36 -8.23 -8.08
CA MET A 129 -7.14 -8.37 -8.89
C MET A 129 -6.81 -9.83 -9.17
N LEU A 130 -6.96 -10.69 -8.16
CA LEU A 130 -6.79 -12.13 -8.32
C LEU A 130 -7.80 -12.68 -9.34
N GLU A 131 -9.03 -12.15 -9.36
CA GLU A 131 -10.08 -12.59 -10.30
C GLU A 131 -9.69 -12.24 -11.73
N TRP A 132 -9.15 -11.04 -11.95
CA TRP A 132 -8.63 -10.62 -13.26
C TRP A 132 -7.40 -11.39 -13.71
N ALA A 133 -6.60 -11.89 -12.78
CA ALA A 133 -5.48 -12.76 -13.10
C ALA A 133 -5.92 -14.20 -13.44
N MET A 134 -7.18 -14.60 -13.19
CA MET A 134 -7.67 -15.94 -13.52
C MET A 134 -7.68 -16.15 -15.05
N GLY A 135 -6.97 -17.18 -15.52
CA GLY A 135 -6.78 -17.47 -16.94
C GLY A 135 -5.35 -17.21 -17.46
N LEU A 136 -4.50 -16.54 -16.69
CA LEU A 136 -3.09 -16.32 -17.05
C LEU A 136 -2.20 -17.46 -16.52
N GLN A 137 -1.36 -18.00 -17.41
CA GLN A 137 -0.31 -18.97 -17.09
C GLN A 137 0.96 -18.26 -16.58
N GLY A 138 1.71 -18.90 -15.67
CA GLY A 138 2.97 -18.37 -15.12
C GLY A 138 2.80 -17.42 -13.92
N TYR A 139 3.91 -16.97 -13.34
CA TYR A 139 3.91 -16.05 -12.20
C TYR A 139 3.22 -14.72 -12.55
N GLN A 140 2.41 -14.20 -11.64
CA GLN A 140 1.69 -12.95 -11.83
C GLN A 140 2.17 -11.91 -10.82
N VAL A 141 2.47 -10.71 -11.31
CA VAL A 141 2.76 -9.54 -10.47
C VAL A 141 1.46 -8.77 -10.32
N ILE A 142 0.96 -8.70 -9.10
CA ILE A 142 -0.23 -7.93 -8.75
C ILE A 142 0.25 -6.65 -8.07
N ASP A 143 0.02 -5.48 -8.67
CA ASP A 143 0.39 -4.17 -8.12
C ASP A 143 -0.84 -3.24 -8.03
N VAL A 144 -1.20 -2.82 -6.82
CA VAL A 144 -2.35 -1.93 -6.54
C VAL A 144 -1.99 -0.46 -6.77
N LYS A 145 -0.69 -0.13 -6.87
CA LYS A 145 -0.25 1.25 -7.13
C LYS A 145 -0.50 1.65 -8.57
N GLU A 146 -0.56 0.68 -9.49
CA GLU A 146 -0.85 0.93 -10.89
C GLU A 146 -2.32 0.63 -11.17
N PRO A 147 -3.02 1.50 -11.94
CA PRO A 147 -4.34 1.15 -12.43
C PRO A 147 -4.20 -0.13 -13.25
N ILE A 148 -4.87 -1.20 -12.85
CA ILE A 148 -4.94 -2.40 -13.67
C ILE A 148 -5.62 -1.98 -14.97
N CYS A 149 -4.83 -1.77 -16.02
CA CYS A 149 -5.36 -1.60 -17.35
C CYS A 149 -6.15 -2.87 -17.70
N PRO A 150 -7.38 -2.74 -18.22
CA PRO A 150 -8.07 -3.88 -18.80
C PRO A 150 -7.18 -4.54 -19.85
N PRO A 151 -7.33 -5.85 -20.14
CA PRO A 151 -6.76 -6.44 -21.33
C PRO A 151 -7.49 -5.88 -22.56
N HIS A 152 -7.21 -4.63 -22.92
CA HIS A 152 -7.65 -4.00 -24.17
C HIS A 152 -6.50 -3.86 -25.18
N TYR A 153 -5.43 -4.65 -24.98
CA TYR A 153 -4.31 -4.78 -25.91
C TYR A 153 -4.00 -6.26 -26.23
N LEU A 154 -5.04 -7.09 -26.33
CA LEU A 154 -4.98 -8.20 -27.28
C LEU A 154 -5.63 -7.69 -28.56
N ALA A 155 -4.75 -7.51 -29.55
CA ALA A 155 -5.07 -7.16 -30.91
C ALA A 155 -6.30 -7.95 -31.41
N GLN A 156 -7.34 -7.22 -31.81
CA GLN A 156 -8.15 -7.63 -32.95
C GLN A 156 -7.48 -7.01 -34.18
N ALA A 157 -6.60 -7.81 -34.80
CA ALA A 157 -6.28 -7.74 -36.21
C ALA A 157 -7.14 -8.78 -36.93
#